data_AF-A0A0E3P8U7-F1
#
_entry.id   AF-A0A0E3P8U7-F1
#
_cell.length_a   1.000
_cell.length_b   1.000
_cell.length_c   1.000
_cell.angle_alpha   90.00
_cell.angle_beta   90.00
_cell.angle_gamma   90.00
#
_symmetry.space_group_name_H-M   'P 1'
#
loop_
_entity.id
_entity.type
_entity.pdbx_description
1 polymer ?
#
loop_
_entity_poly.entity_id
_entity_poly.type
_entity_poly.pdbx_seq_one_letter_code
_entity_poly.pdbx_strand_id
1 'polypeptide(L)'
;MSYNRKKHRIATTISDRHWELLKKHAEKFETQQKALETALEYLENNSKQYPELTPEQKFWMACESISSVCCVQKGALKILMETVNHEQFKEYVTKNKPIECVIQFFLQKPLNECSLKEVVDGLTVVFGTSHMFDTVDYKDNGDYYLLSLTHSLGLNNSKLNLTTFESLFETYGANVESKISENTIFMKVFKDK
;
A
#
# COMPACT_ATOMS: atom_id res chain seq x y z
N MET A 1 -32.34 30.68 -17.51
CA MET A 1 -33.42 29.66 -17.61
C MET A 1 -33.71 29.16 -16.21
N SER A 2 -34.91 29.44 -15.67
CA SER A 2 -35.30 29.02 -14.33
C SER A 2 -35.84 27.59 -14.37
N TYR A 3 -35.12 26.64 -13.78
CA TYR A 3 -35.61 25.28 -13.60
C TYR A 3 -36.71 25.29 -12.55
N ASN A 4 -37.95 25.04 -12.96
CA ASN A 4 -39.09 24.92 -12.05
C ASN A 4 -39.00 23.56 -11.33
N ARG A 5 -38.23 23.48 -10.23
CA ARG A 5 -38.15 22.26 -9.40
C ARG A 5 -39.45 22.16 -8.59
N LYS A 6 -40.26 21.14 -8.87
CA LYS A 6 -41.41 20.76 -8.03
C LYS A 6 -40.90 20.54 -6.60
N LYS A 7 -41.43 21.29 -5.63
CA LYS A 7 -41.11 21.13 -4.21
C LYS A 7 -42.13 20.18 -3.56
N HIS A 8 -41.64 19.29 -2.71
CA HIS A 8 -42.48 18.37 -1.92
C HIS A 8 -42.41 18.78 -0.45
N ARG A 9 -43.56 18.81 0.23
CA ARG A 9 -43.63 19.04 1.67
C ARG A 9 -43.38 17.72 2.40
N ILE A 10 -42.40 17.72 3.30
CA ILE A 10 -42.05 16.56 4.12
C ILE A 10 -42.54 16.84 5.54
N ALA A 11 -43.26 15.89 6.13
CA ALA A 11 -43.66 15.90 7.54
C ALA A 11 -43.11 14.63 8.19
N THR A 12 -42.20 14.79 9.15
CA THR A 12 -41.58 13.69 9.88
C THR A 12 -41.26 14.12 11.31
N THR A 13 -41.03 13.15 12.17
CA THR A 13 -40.50 13.37 13.52
C THR A 13 -39.02 13.00 13.55
N ILE A 14 -38.23 13.71 14.36
CA ILE A 14 -36.82 13.42 14.63
C ILE A 14 -36.57 13.56 16.13
N SER A 15 -35.51 12.92 16.66
CA SER A 15 -35.22 13.03 18.09
C SER A 15 -34.65 14.39 18.47
N ASP A 16 -34.77 14.77 19.75
CA ASP A 16 -34.33 16.08 20.26
C ASP A 16 -32.88 16.39 19.94
N ARG A 17 -31.98 15.40 20.06
CA ARG A 17 -30.57 15.55 19.67
C ARG A 17 -30.41 15.96 18.21
N HIS A 18 -31.17 15.35 17.30
CA HIS A 18 -31.09 15.65 15.87
C HIS A 18 -31.80 16.95 15.51
N TRP A 19 -32.82 17.34 16.28
CA TRP A 19 -33.46 18.64 16.16
C TRP A 19 -32.48 19.78 16.48
N GLU A 20 -31.70 19.66 17.55
CA GLU A 20 -30.68 20.66 17.89
C GLU A 20 -29.54 20.71 16.86
N LEU A 21 -29.14 19.56 16.30
CA LEU A 21 -28.19 19.53 15.17
C LEU A 21 -28.77 20.24 13.93
N LEU A 22 -30.04 19.97 13.59
CA LEU A 22 -30.69 20.60 12.44
C LEU A 22 -30.79 22.12 12.61
N LYS A 23 -31.13 22.61 13.80
CA LYS A 23 -31.12 24.06 14.10
C LYS A 23 -29.74 24.67 13.87
N LYS A 24 -28.70 24.08 14.47
CA LYS A 24 -27.31 24.53 14.33
C LYS A 24 -26.88 24.60 12.86
N HIS A 25 -27.23 23.60 12.07
CA HIS A 25 -26.87 23.59 10.65
C HIS A 25 -27.76 24.50 9.80
N ALA A 26 -29.02 24.70 10.17
CA ALA A 26 -29.90 25.65 9.50
C ALA A 26 -29.39 27.10 9.62
N GLU A 27 -28.71 27.47 10.71
CA GLU A 27 -28.02 28.76 10.83
C GLU A 27 -26.93 28.93 9.75
N LYS A 28 -26.17 27.86 9.48
CA LYS A 28 -25.10 27.84 8.48
C LYS A 28 -25.63 27.81 7.04
N PHE A 29 -26.71 27.06 6.80
CA PHE A 29 -27.31 26.86 5.47
C PHE A 29 -28.54 27.74 5.22
N GLU A 30 -28.76 28.76 6.06
CA GLU A 30 -29.88 29.72 6.07
C GLU A 30 -31.27 29.12 6.38
N THR A 31 -31.54 27.87 6.02
CA THR A 31 -32.83 27.22 6.25
C THR A 31 -32.65 25.75 6.57
N GLN A 32 -33.61 25.19 7.31
CA GLN A 32 -33.69 23.74 7.55
C GLN A 32 -33.84 22.97 6.24
N GLN A 33 -34.58 23.51 5.26
CA GLN A 33 -34.73 22.91 3.93
C GLN A 33 -33.36 22.72 3.26
N LYS A 34 -32.55 23.79 3.17
CA LYS A 34 -31.21 23.73 2.56
C LYS A 34 -30.27 22.78 3.31
N ALA A 35 -30.33 22.78 4.64
CA ALA A 35 -29.53 21.85 5.45
C ALA A 35 -29.88 20.38 5.16
N LEU A 36 -31.18 20.06 5.04
CA LEU A 36 -31.65 18.72 4.73
C LEU A 36 -31.36 18.33 3.27
N GLU A 37 -31.59 19.22 2.30
CA GLU A 37 -31.27 18.96 0.89
C GLU A 37 -29.77 18.71 0.71
N THR A 38 -28.91 19.53 1.35
CA THR A 38 -27.46 19.34 1.33
C THR A 38 -27.05 18.03 1.99
N ALA A 39 -27.68 17.66 3.11
CA ALA A 39 -27.41 16.38 3.76
C ALA A 39 -27.81 15.18 2.91
N LEU A 40 -28.95 15.25 2.21
CA LEU A 40 -29.40 14.20 1.28
C LEU A 40 -28.49 14.09 0.06
N GLU A 41 -28.06 15.22 -0.52
CA GLU A 41 -27.07 15.25 -1.59
C GLU A 41 -25.73 14.69 -1.11
N TYR A 42 -25.31 15.00 0.11
CA TYR A 42 -24.10 14.45 0.71
C TYR A 42 -24.22 12.93 0.96
N LEU A 43 -25.38 12.43 1.39
CA LEU A 43 -25.63 11.00 1.55
C LEU A 43 -25.63 10.27 0.19
N GLU A 44 -26.21 10.86 -0.85
CA GLU A 44 -26.22 10.32 -2.22
C GLU A 44 -24.83 10.37 -2.88
N ASN A 45 -24.04 11.41 -2.56
CA ASN A 45 -22.66 11.51 -3.04
C ASN A 45 -21.74 10.57 -2.27
N ASN A 46 -21.88 10.46 -0.94
CA ASN A 46 -21.09 9.54 -0.12
C ASN A 46 -21.46 8.08 -0.30
N SER A 47 -22.72 7.75 -0.56
CA SER A 47 -23.12 6.38 -0.92
C SER A 47 -22.45 5.91 -2.22
N LYS A 48 -21.93 6.87 -3.01
CA LYS A 48 -21.14 6.65 -4.23
C LYS A 48 -19.62 6.85 -4.05
N GLN A 49 -19.10 7.24 -2.86
CA GLN A 49 -17.76 7.88 -2.77
C GLN A 49 -16.82 7.40 -1.66
N TYR A 50 -16.83 6.13 -1.29
CA TYR A 50 -15.55 5.53 -0.89
C TYR A 50 -15.30 4.30 -1.74
N PRO A 51 -14.38 4.40 -2.72
CA PRO A 51 -13.84 3.21 -3.35
C PRO A 51 -13.39 2.28 -2.23
N GLU A 52 -13.64 0.99 -2.39
CA GLU A 52 -13.04 0.02 -1.49
C GLU A 52 -11.52 0.26 -1.50
N LEU A 53 -10.92 0.39 -0.31
CA LEU A 53 -9.50 0.64 -0.20
C LEU A 53 -8.74 -0.46 -0.92
N THR A 54 -7.76 -0.07 -1.73
CA THR A 54 -6.89 -1.03 -2.40
C THR A 54 -6.08 -1.82 -1.36
N PRO A 55 -5.57 -3.01 -1.70
CA PRO A 55 -4.67 -3.76 -0.82
C PRO A 55 -3.49 -2.92 -0.29
N GLU A 56 -2.91 -2.07 -1.13
CA GLU A 56 -1.83 -1.14 -0.77
C GLU A 56 -2.28 -0.14 0.30
N GLN A 57 -3.47 0.46 0.13
CA GLN A 57 -4.01 1.44 1.08
C GLN A 57 -4.35 0.79 2.42
N LYS A 58 -4.93 -0.42 2.41
CA LYS A 58 -5.20 -1.20 3.63
C LYS A 58 -3.89 -1.52 4.36
N PHE A 59 -2.86 -1.93 3.63
CA PHE A 59 -1.54 -2.22 4.21
C PHE A 59 -0.86 -0.98 4.78
N TRP A 60 -0.87 0.14 4.05
CA TRP A 60 -0.29 1.41 4.52
C TRP A 60 -0.90 1.86 5.85
N MET A 61 -2.23 1.85 5.96
CA MET A 61 -2.92 2.20 7.20
C MET A 61 -2.58 1.24 8.35
N ALA A 62 -2.41 -0.06 8.06
CA ALA A 62 -2.00 -1.02 9.07
C ALA A 62 -0.59 -0.70 9.59
N CYS A 63 0.37 -0.43 8.71
CA CYS A 63 1.73 -0.02 9.07
C CYS A 63 1.75 1.29 9.89
N GLU A 64 0.95 2.28 9.49
CA GLU A 64 0.81 3.53 10.23
C GLU A 64 0.25 3.29 11.64
N SER A 65 -0.77 2.43 11.77
CA SER A 65 -1.42 2.13 13.06
C SER A 65 -0.47 1.50 14.09
N ILE A 66 0.56 0.80 13.65
CA ILE A 66 1.57 0.17 14.52
C ILE A 66 2.85 0.99 14.65
N SER A 67 2.88 2.22 14.11
CA SER A 67 4.05 3.11 14.14
C SER A 67 5.33 2.45 13.59
N SER A 68 5.20 1.55 12.60
CA SER A 68 6.35 0.81 12.03
C SER A 68 6.98 1.50 10.82
N VAL A 69 6.41 2.60 10.36
CA VAL A 69 6.87 3.34 9.18
C VAL A 69 7.26 4.77 9.53
N CYS A 70 8.32 5.26 8.88
CA CYS A 70 8.71 6.66 8.89
C CYS A 70 8.94 7.14 7.46
N CYS A 71 8.64 8.41 7.22
CA CYS A 71 8.85 9.04 5.92
C CYS A 71 10.28 9.56 5.81
N VAL A 72 11.02 9.10 4.80
CA VAL A 72 12.34 9.63 4.45
C VAL A 72 12.30 10.22 3.05
N GLN A 73 12.83 11.42 2.88
CA GLN A 73 12.93 12.04 1.56
C GLN A 73 13.89 11.23 0.68
N LYS A 74 13.47 10.89 -0.54
CA LYS A 74 14.19 9.95 -1.43
C LYS A 74 15.64 10.34 -1.71
N GLY A 75 15.94 11.65 -1.81
CA GLY A 75 17.31 12.15 -1.97
C GLY A 75 18.19 11.91 -0.74
N ALA A 76 17.68 12.17 0.46
CA ALA A 76 18.36 11.86 1.71
C ALA A 76 18.58 10.35 1.86
N LEU A 77 17.58 9.54 1.52
CA LEU A 77 17.72 8.09 1.50
C LEU A 77 18.84 7.66 0.55
N LYS A 78 18.92 8.23 -0.66
CA LYS A 78 19.99 7.94 -1.62
C LYS A 78 21.38 8.21 -1.02
N ILE A 79 21.57 9.37 -0.38
CA ILE A 79 22.85 9.71 0.27
C ILE A 79 23.20 8.69 1.36
N LEU A 80 22.21 8.24 2.14
CA LEU A 80 22.44 7.19 3.14
C LEU A 80 22.85 5.86 2.51
N MET A 81 22.29 5.51 1.35
CA MET A 81 22.64 4.27 0.63
C MET A 81 24.06 4.31 0.03
N GLU A 82 24.65 5.48 -0.19
CA GLU A 82 26.02 5.62 -0.73
C GLU A 82 27.09 5.13 0.26
N THR A 83 26.84 5.22 1.57
CA THR A 83 27.80 4.90 2.62
C THR A 83 27.50 3.59 3.37
N VAL A 84 26.51 2.84 2.91
CA VAL A 84 26.06 1.61 3.57
C VAL A 84 27.15 0.53 3.60
N ASN A 85 27.34 -0.07 4.77
CA ASN A 85 28.17 -1.26 4.92
C ASN A 85 27.37 -2.50 4.49
N HIS A 86 27.72 -3.06 3.34
CA HIS A 86 26.98 -4.17 2.74
C HIS A 86 27.13 -5.47 3.53
N GLU A 87 28.29 -5.74 4.13
CA GLU A 87 28.51 -6.96 4.93
C GLU A 87 27.68 -6.92 6.21
N GLN A 88 27.69 -5.77 6.90
CA GLN A 88 26.86 -5.59 8.09
C GLN A 88 25.37 -5.68 7.76
N PHE A 89 24.95 -5.14 6.62
CA PHE A 89 23.57 -5.25 6.17
C PHE A 89 23.19 -6.70 5.85
N LYS A 90 24.08 -7.45 5.16
CA LYS A 90 23.86 -8.86 4.86
C LYS A 90 23.70 -9.67 6.14
N GLU A 91 24.57 -9.48 7.14
CA GLU A 91 24.45 -10.12 8.45
C GLU A 91 23.10 -9.79 9.12
N TYR A 92 22.68 -8.52 9.08
CA TYR A 92 21.39 -8.10 9.59
C TYR A 92 20.22 -8.81 8.89
N VAL A 93 20.22 -8.87 7.55
CA VAL A 93 19.16 -9.53 6.77
C VAL A 93 19.11 -11.02 7.09
N THR A 94 20.26 -11.72 7.04
CA THR A 94 20.31 -13.16 7.33
C THR A 94 19.81 -13.50 8.72
N LYS A 95 20.13 -12.66 9.72
CA LYS A 95 19.74 -12.89 11.11
C LYS A 95 18.28 -12.54 11.39
N ASN A 96 17.80 -11.42 10.87
CA ASN A 96 16.51 -10.84 11.29
C ASN A 96 15.38 -11.09 10.30
N LYS A 97 15.68 -11.48 9.05
CA LYS A 97 14.70 -11.79 8.01
C LYS A 97 13.59 -10.73 7.90
N PRO A 98 13.97 -9.45 7.71
CA PRO A 98 13.04 -8.35 7.85
C PRO A 98 11.92 -8.39 6.81
N ILE A 99 12.22 -8.73 5.56
CA ILE A 99 11.21 -8.75 4.50
C ILE A 99 10.25 -9.93 4.68
N GLU A 100 10.75 -11.07 5.15
CA GLU A 100 9.96 -12.25 5.48
C GLU A 100 8.91 -11.90 6.53
N CYS A 101 9.31 -11.16 7.58
CA CYS A 101 8.39 -10.70 8.61
C CYS A 101 7.32 -9.76 8.04
N VAL A 102 7.70 -8.82 7.16
CA VAL A 102 6.75 -7.89 6.53
C VAL A 102 5.78 -8.62 5.61
N ILE A 103 6.24 -9.60 4.84
CA ILE A 103 5.38 -10.41 3.96
C ILE A 103 4.41 -11.26 4.78
N GLN A 104 4.88 -11.91 5.84
CA GLN A 104 4.00 -12.68 6.74
C GLN A 104 2.97 -11.78 7.43
N PHE A 105 3.37 -10.56 7.82
CA PHE A 105 2.46 -9.56 8.36
C PHE A 105 1.43 -9.10 7.31
N PHE A 106 1.82 -8.89 6.06
CA PHE A 106 0.89 -8.52 4.99
C PHE A 106 -0.10 -9.66 4.68
N LEU A 107 0.40 -10.89 4.51
CA LEU A 107 -0.40 -12.06 4.15
C LEU A 107 -1.16 -12.67 5.35
N GLN A 108 -0.83 -12.27 6.58
CA GLN A 108 -1.34 -12.85 7.82
C GLN A 108 -1.16 -14.38 7.88
N LYS A 109 -0.04 -14.86 7.33
CA LYS A 109 0.25 -16.29 7.11
C LYS A 109 1.75 -16.55 7.16
N PRO A 110 2.23 -17.65 7.77
CA PRO A 110 3.64 -18.00 7.74
C PRO A 110 4.09 -18.40 6.32
N LEU A 111 5.34 -18.08 5.96
CA LEU A 111 5.85 -18.25 4.59
C LEU A 111 5.75 -19.68 4.06
N ASN A 112 5.93 -20.68 4.93
CA ASN A 112 5.89 -22.10 4.56
C ASN A 112 4.49 -22.59 4.19
N GLU A 113 3.44 -21.84 4.54
CA GLU A 113 2.07 -22.14 4.13
C GLU A 113 1.63 -21.32 2.91
N CYS A 114 2.42 -20.32 2.49
CA CYS A 114 2.15 -19.52 1.30
C CYS A 114 2.53 -20.29 0.02
N SER A 115 1.71 -20.16 -1.01
CA SER A 115 2.10 -20.46 -2.38
C SER A 115 3.13 -19.44 -2.88
N LEU A 116 3.96 -19.82 -3.85
CA LEU A 116 4.96 -18.92 -4.40
C LEU A 116 4.31 -17.68 -5.01
N LYS A 117 3.12 -17.86 -5.60
CA LYS A 117 2.33 -16.75 -6.15
C LYS A 117 1.93 -15.77 -5.04
N GLU A 118 1.42 -16.23 -3.91
CA GLU A 118 1.08 -15.37 -2.77
C GLU A 118 2.30 -14.58 -2.28
N VAL A 119 3.48 -15.21 -2.25
CA VAL A 119 4.73 -14.52 -1.86
C VAL A 119 5.11 -13.43 -2.88
N VAL A 120 5.08 -13.73 -4.18
CA VAL A 120 5.41 -12.77 -5.25
C VAL A 120 4.39 -11.62 -5.31
N ASP A 121 3.09 -11.92 -5.17
CA ASP A 121 2.02 -10.92 -5.09
C ASP A 121 2.22 -10.01 -3.86
N GLY A 122 2.45 -10.61 -2.69
CA GLY A 122 2.69 -9.88 -1.45
C GLY A 122 3.91 -8.97 -1.54
N LEU A 123 4.99 -9.44 -2.17
CA LEU A 123 6.20 -8.67 -2.39
C LEU A 123 5.93 -7.44 -3.26
N THR A 124 5.13 -7.63 -4.32
CA THR A 124 4.75 -6.55 -5.23
C THR A 124 3.96 -5.47 -4.52
N VAL A 125 2.98 -5.85 -3.70
CA VAL A 125 2.16 -4.91 -2.93
C VAL A 125 2.97 -4.19 -1.85
N VAL A 126 3.76 -4.93 -1.06
CA VAL A 126 4.58 -4.37 0.02
C VAL A 126 5.57 -3.33 -0.51
N PHE A 127 6.30 -3.65 -1.59
CA PHE A 127 7.26 -2.70 -2.14
C PHE A 127 6.61 -1.57 -2.93
N GLY A 128 5.50 -1.84 -3.62
CA GLY A 128 4.70 -0.78 -4.25
C GLY A 128 4.23 0.25 -3.22
N THR A 129 3.83 -0.21 -2.04
CA THR A 129 3.37 0.65 -0.93
C THR A 129 4.52 1.41 -0.26
N SER A 130 5.75 0.89 -0.29
CA SER A 130 6.90 1.54 0.37
C SER A 130 7.33 2.86 -0.26
N HIS A 131 6.97 3.10 -1.53
CA HIS A 131 7.46 4.21 -2.36
C HIS A 131 9.00 4.31 -2.48
N MET A 132 9.74 3.27 -2.07
CA MET A 132 11.19 3.17 -2.27
C MET A 132 11.53 2.93 -3.75
N PHE A 133 10.68 2.16 -4.43
CA PHE A 133 10.78 1.82 -5.84
C PHE A 133 9.90 2.75 -6.68
N ASP A 134 10.36 3.04 -7.90
CA ASP A 134 9.58 3.75 -8.90
C ASP A 134 8.57 2.81 -9.58
N THR A 135 8.98 1.56 -9.82
CA THR A 135 8.09 0.50 -10.31
C THR A 135 8.41 -0.82 -9.64
N VAL A 136 7.38 -1.62 -9.36
CA VAL A 136 7.50 -3.01 -8.91
C VAL A 136 6.48 -3.80 -9.69
N ASP A 137 6.95 -4.75 -10.50
CA ASP A 137 6.08 -5.55 -11.35
C ASP A 137 6.63 -6.96 -11.48
N TYR A 138 5.77 -7.90 -11.87
CA TYR A 138 6.23 -9.23 -12.25
C TYR A 138 5.46 -9.79 -13.44
N LYS A 139 6.10 -10.71 -14.17
CA LYS A 139 5.47 -11.48 -15.24
C LYS A 139 5.56 -12.97 -14.93
N ASP A 140 4.46 -13.67 -15.14
CA ASP A 140 4.45 -15.13 -15.15
C ASP A 140 4.89 -15.64 -16.53
N ASN A 141 6.01 -16.37 -16.59
CA ASN A 141 6.55 -16.95 -17.83
C ASN A 141 6.32 -18.47 -17.92
N GLY A 142 5.37 -19.02 -17.17
CA GLY A 142 5.15 -20.47 -17.09
C GLY A 142 6.01 -21.10 -16.00
N ASP A 143 7.32 -21.24 -16.25
CA ASP A 143 8.25 -21.96 -15.35
C ASP A 143 8.82 -21.09 -14.22
N TYR A 144 8.76 -19.76 -14.38
CA TYR A 144 9.27 -18.80 -13.41
C TYR A 144 8.47 -17.50 -13.43
N TYR A 145 8.49 -16.79 -12.29
CA TYR A 145 8.10 -15.39 -12.20
C TYR A 145 9.31 -14.49 -12.48
N LEU A 146 9.17 -13.52 -13.38
CA LEU A 146 10.19 -12.48 -13.60
C LEU A 146 9.78 -11.21 -12.87
N LEU A 147 10.38 -10.96 -11.72
CA LEU A 147 10.26 -9.71 -10.99
C LEU A 147 11.15 -8.65 -11.63
N SER A 148 10.60 -7.45 -11.80
CA SER A 148 11.27 -6.28 -12.35
C SER A 148 11.00 -5.07 -11.46
N LEU A 149 12.05 -4.53 -10.87
CA LEU A 149 11.96 -3.37 -9.98
C LEU A 149 12.84 -2.25 -10.51
N THR A 150 12.32 -1.02 -10.56
CA THR A 150 13.10 0.17 -10.89
C THR A 150 13.13 1.15 -9.71
N HIS A 151 14.24 1.89 -9.56
CA HIS A 151 14.39 2.89 -8.51
C HIS A 151 15.43 3.95 -8.87
N SER A 152 15.39 5.12 -8.22
CA SER A 152 16.36 6.20 -8.41
C SER A 152 17.44 6.30 -7.31
N LEU A 153 17.70 5.21 -6.57
CA LEU A 153 18.55 5.19 -5.36
C LEU A 153 19.99 4.69 -5.60
N GLY A 154 20.37 4.37 -6.84
CA GLY A 154 21.74 3.97 -7.19
C GLY A 154 22.11 2.52 -6.86
N LEU A 155 23.31 2.11 -7.32
CA LEU A 155 23.73 0.70 -7.36
C LEU A 155 23.77 0.03 -5.98
N ASN A 156 24.17 0.76 -4.94
CA ASN A 156 24.20 0.19 -3.58
C ASN A 156 22.81 -0.23 -3.14
N ASN A 157 21.79 0.61 -3.40
CA ASN A 157 20.41 0.24 -3.11
C ASN A 157 19.97 -1.02 -3.90
N SER A 158 20.39 -1.16 -5.15
CA SER A 158 20.12 -2.39 -5.92
C SER A 158 20.76 -3.63 -5.27
N LYS A 159 21.98 -3.53 -4.75
CA LYS A 159 22.67 -4.63 -4.05
C LYS A 159 21.99 -5.00 -2.72
N LEU A 160 21.60 -4.01 -1.92
CA LEU A 160 20.91 -4.24 -0.64
C LEU A 160 19.56 -4.93 -0.84
N ASN A 161 18.76 -4.42 -1.78
CA ASN A 161 17.45 -5.00 -2.08
C ASN A 161 17.60 -6.39 -2.69
N LEU A 162 18.61 -6.61 -3.54
CA LEU A 162 18.90 -7.95 -4.04
C LEU A 162 19.18 -8.93 -2.89
N THR A 163 20.03 -8.55 -1.94
CA THR A 163 20.35 -9.38 -0.75
C THR A 163 19.08 -9.71 0.04
N THR A 164 18.19 -8.73 0.20
CA THR A 164 16.90 -8.89 0.87
C THR A 164 15.99 -9.88 0.14
N PHE A 165 15.91 -9.79 -1.20
CA PHE A 165 15.07 -10.68 -2.00
C PHE A 165 15.62 -12.10 -2.05
N GLU A 166 16.92 -12.26 -2.19
CA GLU A 166 17.57 -13.57 -2.18
C GLU A 166 17.33 -14.28 -0.84
N SER A 167 17.44 -13.58 0.30
CA SER A 167 17.11 -14.14 1.63
C SER A 167 15.66 -14.63 1.73
N LEU A 168 14.71 -13.85 1.19
CA LEU A 168 13.29 -14.21 1.20
C LEU A 168 13.04 -15.51 0.45
N PHE A 169 13.53 -15.60 -0.79
CA PHE A 169 13.28 -16.76 -1.65
C PHE A 169 14.10 -17.98 -1.23
N GLU A 170 15.30 -17.79 -0.69
CA GLU A 170 16.05 -18.86 -0.02
C GLU A 170 15.27 -19.41 1.18
N THR A 171 14.71 -18.54 2.03
CA THR A 171 13.88 -18.95 3.17
C THR A 171 12.60 -19.66 2.73
N TYR A 172 12.01 -19.23 1.62
CA TYR A 172 10.84 -19.89 1.02
C TYR A 172 11.20 -21.26 0.41
N GLY A 173 12.45 -21.44 0.00
CA GLY A 173 12.95 -22.65 -0.67
C GLY A 173 12.73 -22.63 -2.18
N ALA A 174 12.80 -21.46 -2.81
CA ALA A 174 12.76 -21.29 -4.26
C ALA A 174 14.14 -20.95 -4.83
N ASN A 175 14.44 -21.51 -6.01
CA ASN A 175 15.62 -21.14 -6.76
C ASN A 175 15.42 -19.78 -7.43
N VAL A 176 16.47 -18.95 -7.41
CA VAL A 176 16.44 -17.62 -8.01
C VAL A 176 17.64 -17.36 -8.90
N GLU A 177 17.42 -16.62 -9.99
CA GLU A 177 18.47 -16.01 -10.80
C GLU A 177 18.26 -14.51 -10.81
N SER A 178 19.31 -13.74 -10.52
CA SER A 178 19.20 -12.29 -10.41
C SER A 178 20.19 -11.56 -11.31
N LYS A 179 19.78 -10.38 -11.76
CA LYS A 179 20.64 -9.41 -12.45
C LYS A 179 20.28 -8.02 -12.00
N ILE A 180 21.29 -7.24 -11.61
CA ILE A 180 21.11 -5.85 -11.24
C ILE A 180 21.84 -4.91 -12.20
N SER A 181 21.32 -3.69 -12.29
CA SER A 181 22.01 -2.52 -12.81
C SER A 181 21.96 -1.43 -11.73
N GLU A 182 22.39 -0.21 -12.04
CA GLU A 182 22.37 0.89 -11.05
C GLU A 182 20.97 1.19 -10.50
N ASN A 183 19.93 1.06 -11.32
CA ASN A 183 18.59 1.53 -11.01
C ASN A 183 17.52 0.47 -11.29
N THR A 184 17.93 -0.78 -11.48
CA THR A 184 17.00 -1.85 -11.85
C THR A 184 17.45 -3.18 -11.30
N ILE A 185 16.49 -3.94 -10.76
CA ILE A 185 16.67 -5.30 -10.27
C ILE A 185 15.75 -6.20 -11.10
N PHE A 186 16.34 -7.22 -11.71
CA PHE A 186 15.62 -8.32 -12.33
C PHE A 186 15.88 -9.59 -11.54
N MET A 187 14.81 -10.32 -11.23
CA MET A 187 14.91 -11.60 -10.54
C MET A 187 13.94 -12.59 -11.16
N LYS A 188 14.46 -13.73 -11.61
CA LYS A 188 13.66 -14.90 -11.92
C LYS A 188 13.50 -15.72 -10.65
N VAL A 189 12.27 -16.13 -10.37
CA VAL A 189 11.94 -17.03 -9.26
C VAL A 189 11.26 -18.25 -9.86
N PHE A 190 11.95 -19.38 -9.84
CA PHE A 190 11.48 -20.61 -10.46
C PHE A 190 10.36 -21.23 -9.62
N LYS A 191 9.35 -21.79 -10.29
CA LYS A 191 8.19 -22.41 -9.64
C LYS A 191 8.47 -23.83 -9.14
N ASP A 192 9.47 -24.48 -9.71
CA ASP A 192 9.88 -25.83 -9.38
C ASP A 192 10.87 -25.84 -8.21
N LYS A 193 10.77 -26.89 -7.38
CA LYS A 193 11.76 -27.26 -6.35
C LYS A 193 12.76 -28.25 -6.92
#